data_AF-A0A3D0P0H0-F1
#
_entry.id   AF-A0A3D0P0H0-F1
#
_cell.length_a   1.000
_cell.length_b   1.000
_cell.length_c   1.000
_cell.angle_alpha   90.00
_cell.angle_beta   90.00
_cell.angle_gamma   90.00
#
_symmetry.space_group_name_H-M   'P 1'
#
loop_
_entity.id
_entity.type
_entity.pdbx_description
1 polymer ?
#
loop_
_entity_poly.entity_id
_entity_poly.type
_entity_poly.pdbx_seq_one_letter_code
_entity_poly.pdbx_strand_id
1 'polypeptide(L)'
;MYLVRETVLLFGLNLLDALLTLIWVRNGVAEEGNRLMAELLNISDVAFLSGKLAMGLFTAIVLLKWGYYRIAKVGVAIALVLYVGLMGIHLLTGLNAAGIVSNGIVSGTFAAFKPLIAVLFG
;
A
#
# COMPACT_ATOMS: atom_id res chain seq x y z
N MET A 1 7.58 14.65 20.24
CA MET A 1 6.68 13.55 19.84
C MET A 1 7.49 12.53 19.05
N TYR A 2 7.45 11.25 19.44
CA TYR A 2 8.15 10.20 18.70
C TYR A 2 7.38 9.88 17.41
N LEU A 3 8.11 9.64 16.30
CA LEU A 3 7.60 9.11 15.04
C LEU A 3 6.60 9.98 14.24
N VAL A 4 6.49 11.28 14.49
CA VAL A 4 5.53 12.15 13.77
C VAL A 4 5.79 12.15 12.26
N ARG A 5 7.04 12.36 11.85
CA ARG A 5 7.41 12.42 10.42
C ARG A 5 7.11 11.10 9.72
N GLU A 6 7.50 10.00 10.35
CA GLU A 6 7.31 8.64 9.86
C GLU A 6 5.83 8.29 9.76
N THR A 7 5.03 8.73 10.74
CA THR A 7 3.58 8.51 10.75
C THR A 7 2.88 9.31 9.66
N VAL A 8 3.24 10.59 9.48
CA VAL A 8 2.70 11.44 8.41
C VAL A 8 3.06 10.87 7.04
N LEU A 9 4.32 10.44 6.86
CA LEU A 9 4.76 9.78 5.64
C LEU A 9 3.98 8.49 5.37
N LEU A 10 3.86 7.61 6.37
CA LEU A 10 3.14 6.35 6.24
C LEU A 10 1.66 6.57 5.91
N PHE A 11 1.02 7.54 6.55
CA PHE A 11 -0.37 7.92 6.25
C PHE A 11 -0.50 8.47 4.82
N GLY A 12 0.42 9.34 4.40
CA GLY A 12 0.45 9.87 3.03
C GLY A 12 0.65 8.78 1.99
N LEU A 13 1.52 7.80 2.25
CA LEU A 13 1.73 6.64 1.38
C LEU A 13 0.50 5.74 1.32
N ASN A 14 -0.20 5.52 2.44
CA ASN A 14 -1.48 4.80 2.47
C ASN A 14 -2.58 5.51 1.67
N LEU A 15 -2.62 6.84 1.73
CA LEU A 15 -3.56 7.62 0.92
C LEU A 15 -3.22 7.52 -0.58
N LEU A 16 -1.94 7.67 -0.93
CA LEU A 16 -1.49 7.54 -2.31
C LEU A 16 -1.78 6.14 -2.88
N ASP A 17 -1.52 5.10 -2.10
CA ASP A 17 -1.87 3.70 -2.40
C ASP A 17 -3.37 3.56 -2.71
N ALA A 18 -4.25 4.10 -1.85
CA ALA A 18 -5.68 4.05 -2.08
C ALA A 18 -6.08 4.74 -3.41
N LEU A 19 -5.54 5.93 -3.68
CA LEU A 19 -5.85 6.67 -4.92
C LEU A 19 -5.34 5.94 -6.17
N LEU A 20 -4.11 5.42 -6.12
CA LEU A 20 -3.53 4.68 -7.24
C LEU A 20 -4.28 3.38 -7.50
N THR A 21 -4.60 2.60 -6.47
CA THR A 21 -5.43 1.41 -6.61
C THR A 21 -6.78 1.74 -7.23
N LEU A 22 -7.45 2.80 -6.78
CA LEU A 22 -8.74 3.20 -7.36
C LEU A 22 -8.60 3.48 -8.86
N ILE A 23 -7.56 4.24 -9.25
CA ILE A 23 -7.27 4.53 -10.66
C ILE A 23 -7.01 3.22 -11.43
N TRP A 24 -6.18 2.32 -10.92
CA TRP A 24 -5.82 1.10 -11.65
C TRP A 24 -6.97 0.13 -11.79
N VAL A 25 -7.74 -0.10 -10.72
CA VAL A 25 -8.86 -1.04 -10.75
C VAL A 25 -10.00 -0.50 -11.60
N ARG A 26 -10.35 0.79 -11.46
CA ARG A 26 -11.44 1.38 -12.25
C ARG A 26 -11.13 1.51 -13.73
N ASN A 27 -9.86 1.59 -14.12
CA ASN A 27 -9.45 1.55 -15.53
C ASN A 27 -9.15 0.13 -16.05
N GLY A 28 -9.41 -0.92 -15.25
CA GLY A 28 -9.18 -2.31 -15.66
C GLY A 28 -7.70 -2.69 -15.84
N VAL A 29 -6.78 -1.93 -15.23
CA VAL A 29 -5.33 -2.14 -15.33
C VAL A 29 -4.85 -3.23 -14.37
N ALA A 30 -5.46 -3.32 -13.19
CA ALA A 30 -5.12 -4.29 -12.15
C ALA A 30 -6.34 -4.65 -11.31
N GLU A 31 -6.23 -5.72 -10.53
CA GLU A 31 -7.23 -6.12 -9.52
C GLU A 31 -6.73 -5.78 -8.10
N GLU A 32 -7.66 -5.57 -7.16
CA GLU A 32 -7.31 -5.38 -5.75
C GLU A 32 -7.02 -6.75 -5.10
N GLY A 33 -5.78 -6.92 -4.63
CA GLY A 33 -5.32 -8.19 -4.06
C GLY A 33 -5.87 -8.50 -2.67
N ASN A 34 -6.29 -7.48 -1.90
CA ASN A 34 -6.92 -7.68 -0.60
C ASN A 34 -8.43 -7.92 -0.78
N ARG A 35 -8.89 -9.15 -0.48
CA ARG A 35 -10.31 -9.52 -0.64
C ARG A 35 -11.29 -8.59 0.08
N LEU A 36 -10.97 -8.14 1.30
CA LEU A 36 -11.83 -7.20 2.02
C LEU A 36 -11.91 -5.85 1.30
N MET A 37 -10.78 -5.33 0.82
CA MET A 37 -10.74 -4.08 0.06
C MET A 37 -11.44 -4.21 -1.29
N ALA A 38 -11.31 -5.35 -1.97
CA ALA A 38 -12.00 -5.63 -3.22
C ALA A 38 -13.53 -5.59 -3.03
N GLU A 39 -14.05 -6.17 -1.94
CA GLU A 39 -15.47 -6.10 -1.61
C GLU A 39 -15.91 -4.66 -1.30
N LEU A 40 -15.12 -3.88 -0.57
CA LEU A 40 -15.44 -2.46 -0.35
C LEU A 40 -15.47 -1.67 -1.67
N LEU A 41 -14.54 -1.95 -2.58
CA LEU A 41 -14.51 -1.33 -3.90
C LEU A 41 -15.72 -1.75 -4.75
N ASN A 42 -16.20 -2.98 -4.63
CA ASN A 42 -17.42 -3.46 -5.29
C ASN A 42 -18.68 -2.74 -4.75
N ILE A 43 -18.70 -2.38 -3.48
CA ILE A 43 -19.79 -1.59 -2.88
C ILE A 43 -19.76 -0.15 -3.41
N SER A 44 -18.64 0.56 -3.24
CA SER A 44 -18.44 1.91 -3.79
C SER A 44 -17.00 2.41 -3.63
N ASP A 45 -16.60 3.40 -4.44
CA ASP A 45 -15.31 4.09 -4.29
C ASP A 45 -15.16 4.73 -2.91
N VAL A 46 -16.25 5.29 -2.39
CA VAL A 46 -16.28 5.93 -1.07
C VAL A 46 -16.09 4.91 0.05
N ALA A 47 -16.70 3.71 -0.06
CA ALA A 47 -16.52 2.64 0.92
C ALA A 47 -15.06 2.16 0.97
N PHE A 48 -14.42 1.99 -0.19
CA PHE A 48 -13.00 1.65 -0.27
C PHE A 48 -12.10 2.75 0.33
N LEU A 49 -12.29 4.00 -0.11
CA LEU A 49 -11.47 5.14 0.37
C LEU A 49 -11.64 5.35 1.88
N SER A 50 -12.87 5.28 2.39
CA SER A 50 -13.15 5.42 3.82
C SER A 50 -12.53 4.29 4.64
N GLY A 51 -12.54 3.05 4.13
CA GLY A 51 -11.84 1.92 4.75
C GLY A 51 -10.34 2.16 4.87
N LYS A 52 -9.68 2.55 3.77
CA LYS A 52 -8.25 2.89 3.75
C LYS A 52 -7.91 4.06 4.68
N LEU A 53 -8.73 5.11 4.68
CA LEU A 53 -8.54 6.28 5.53
C LEU A 53 -8.73 5.94 7.01
N ALA A 54 -9.75 5.15 7.36
CA ALA A 54 -9.99 4.72 8.73
C ALA A 54 -8.84 3.87 9.27
N MET A 55 -8.34 2.91 8.48
CA MET A 55 -7.19 2.09 8.85
C MET A 55 -5.90 2.91 8.97
N GLY A 56 -5.66 3.82 8.02
CA GLY A 56 -4.50 4.72 8.06
C GLY A 56 -4.54 5.65 9.28
N LEU A 57 -5.70 6.24 9.58
CA LEU A 57 -5.88 7.14 10.71
C LEU A 57 -5.74 6.40 12.04
N PHE A 58 -6.33 5.21 12.16
CA PHE A 58 -6.19 4.36 13.34
C PHE A 58 -4.71 4.04 13.61
N THR A 59 -4.00 3.58 12.58
CA THR A 59 -2.55 3.33 12.65
C THR A 59 -1.77 4.57 13.09
N ALA A 60 -2.11 5.73 12.52
CA ALA A 60 -1.45 6.99 12.84
C ALA A 60 -1.66 7.39 14.31
N ILE A 61 -2.89 7.29 14.82
CA ILE A 61 -3.21 7.56 16.23
C ILE A 61 -2.40 6.63 17.14
N VAL A 62 -2.33 5.34 16.82
CA VAL A 62 -1.57 4.35 17.61
C VAL A 62 -0.09 4.70 17.64
N LEU A 63 0.52 5.00 16.49
CA LEU A 63 1.94 5.35 16.40
C LEU A 63 2.27 6.67 17.10
N LEU A 64 1.40 7.69 17.01
CA LEU A 64 1.61 8.96 17.70
C LEU A 64 1.51 8.82 19.22
N LYS A 65 0.60 7.97 19.72
CA LYS A 65 0.40 7.75 21.15
C LYS A 65 1.46 6.83 21.77
N TRP A 66 1.92 5.81 21.04
CA TRP A 66 2.80 4.76 21.55
C TRP A 66 4.15 4.63 20.83
N GLY A 67 4.52 5.62 20.00
CA GLY A 67 5.75 5.62 19.22
C GLY A 67 7.07 5.63 20.01
N TYR A 68 7.00 5.76 21.33
CA TYR A 68 8.17 5.67 22.20
C TYR A 68 8.68 4.22 22.38
N TYR A 69 7.82 3.21 22.22
CA TYR A 69 8.23 1.80 22.31
C TYR A 69 9.12 1.38 21.14
N ARG A 70 10.11 0.51 21.41
CA ARG A 70 11.03 -0.02 20.37
C ARG A 70 10.28 -0.73 19.26
N ILE A 71 9.24 -1.50 19.59
CA ILE A 71 8.42 -2.21 18.59
C ILE A 71 7.73 -1.26 17.61
N ALA A 72 7.27 -0.09 18.07
CA ALA A 72 6.66 0.91 17.19
C ALA A 72 7.68 1.51 16.21
N LYS A 73 8.92 1.75 16.67
CA LYS A 73 10.02 2.28 15.84
C LYS A 73 10.46 1.29 14.77
N VAL A 74 10.60 0.02 15.13
CA VAL A 74 10.93 -1.06 14.17
C VAL A 74 9.76 -1.30 13.22
N GLY A 75 8.54 -1.37 13.76
CA GLY A 75 7.32 -1.59 12.98
C GLY A 75 7.09 -0.50 11.93
N VAL A 76 7.23 0.78 12.29
CA VAL A 76 7.08 1.87 11.32
C VAL A 76 8.17 1.85 10.25
N ALA A 77 9.41 1.47 10.60
CA ALA A 77 10.50 1.36 9.63
C ALA A 77 10.21 0.24 8.62
N ILE A 78 9.79 -0.94 9.09
CA ILE A 78 9.37 -2.05 8.23
C ILE A 78 8.19 -1.62 7.35
N ALA A 79 7.16 -0.99 7.93
CA ALA A 79 5.99 -0.54 7.20
C ALA A 79 6.37 0.45 6.08
N LEU A 80 7.24 1.42 6.36
CA LEU A 80 7.72 2.37 5.35
C LEU A 80 8.48 1.67 4.21
N VAL A 81 9.34 0.69 4.51
CA VAL A 81 10.03 -0.10 3.48
C VAL A 81 9.02 -0.84 2.59
N LEU A 82 8.02 -1.49 3.19
CA LEU A 82 6.97 -2.18 2.45
C LEU A 82 6.16 -1.21 1.59
N TYR A 83 5.79 -0.04 2.11
CA TYR A 83 5.06 0.96 1.35
C TYR A 83 5.87 1.56 0.20
N VAL A 84 7.16 1.82 0.39
CA VAL A 84 8.03 2.26 -0.71
C VAL A 84 8.13 1.19 -1.80
N GLY A 85 8.27 -0.09 -1.42
CA GLY A 85 8.23 -1.20 -2.37
C GLY A 85 6.91 -1.27 -3.13
N LEU A 86 5.78 -1.11 -2.44
CA LEU A 86 4.45 -1.08 -3.04
C LEU A 86 4.29 0.10 -4.02
N MET A 87 4.83 1.28 -3.70
CA MET A 87 4.81 2.42 -4.62
C MET A 87 5.63 2.14 -5.88
N GLY A 88 6.73 1.40 -5.77
CA GLY A 88 7.48 0.89 -6.92
C GLY A 88 6.61 0.00 -7.81
N ILE A 89 5.79 -0.88 -7.22
CA ILE A 89 4.85 -1.72 -7.97
C ILE A 89 3.82 -0.85 -8.69
N HIS A 90 3.20 0.14 -8.04
CA HIS A 90 2.25 1.03 -8.73
C HIS A 90 2.89 1.81 -9.88
N LEU A 91 4.14 2.27 -9.70
CA LEU A 91 4.87 2.95 -10.77
C LEU A 91 5.07 2.02 -11.97
N LEU A 92 5.53 0.78 -11.73
CA LEU A 92 5.71 -0.21 -12.80
C LEU A 92 4.39 -0.58 -13.48
N THR A 93 3.31 -0.73 -12.72
CA THR A 93 1.96 -0.96 -13.25
C THR A 93 1.52 0.20 -14.15
N GLY A 94 1.73 1.45 -13.71
CA GLY A 94 1.41 2.64 -14.50
C GLY A 94 2.25 2.75 -15.78
N LEU A 95 3.56 2.46 -15.69
CA LEU A 95 4.45 2.43 -16.87
C LEU A 95 4.07 1.34 -17.87
N ASN A 96 3.63 0.18 -17.38
CA ASN A 96 3.13 -0.90 -18.22
C ASN A 96 1.81 -0.50 -18.90
N ALA A 97 0.87 0.09 -18.15
CA ALA A 97 -0.39 0.59 -18.69
C ALA A 97 -0.18 1.70 -19.73
N ALA A 98 0.87 2.51 -19.60
CA ALA A 98 1.27 3.52 -20.57
C ALA A 98 2.02 2.94 -21.80
N GLY A 99 2.31 1.64 -21.82
CA GLY A 99 3.04 0.97 -22.91
C GLY A 99 4.56 1.24 -22.92
N ILE A 100 5.11 1.78 -21.82
CA ILE A 100 6.53 2.13 -21.70
C ILE A 100 7.38 0.92 -21.28
N VAL A 101 6.83 0.05 -20.43
CA VAL A 101 7.51 -1.14 -19.89
C VAL A 101 6.77 -2.40 -20.34
N SER A 102 7.52 -3.48 -20.64
CA SER A 102 6.92 -4.75 -21.10
C SER A 102 6.42 -5.61 -19.93
N ASN A 103 5.40 -6.43 -20.20
CA ASN A 103 4.83 -7.40 -19.25
C ASN A 103 5.88 -8.38 -18.67
N GLY A 104 6.97 -8.65 -19.39
CA GLY A 104 8.06 -9.52 -18.92
C GLY A 104 8.83 -8.94 -17.73
N ILE A 105 9.08 -7.63 -17.74
CA ILE A 105 9.77 -6.92 -16.64
C ILE A 105 8.87 -6.89 -15.39
N VAL A 106 7.59 -6.63 -15.61
CA VAL A 106 6.59 -6.59 -14.53
C VAL A 106 6.45 -7.95 -13.86
N SER A 107 6.23 -9.02 -14.64
CA SER A 107 6.10 -10.38 -14.12
C SER A 107 7.37 -10.90 -13.44
N GLY A 108 8.56 -10.59 -13.97
CA GLY A 108 9.83 -10.92 -13.32
C GLY A 108 10.01 -10.22 -11.96
N THR A 109 9.58 -8.96 -11.86
CA THR A 109 9.62 -8.20 -10.59
C THR A 109 8.69 -8.83 -9.56
N PHE A 110 7.43 -9.13 -9.92
CA PHE A 110 6.50 -9.81 -9.02
C PHE A 110 7.00 -11.19 -8.57
N ALA A 111 7.63 -11.96 -9.47
CA ALA A 111 8.21 -13.25 -9.13
C ALA A 111 9.33 -13.14 -8.08
N ALA A 112 10.15 -12.09 -8.15
CA ALA A 112 11.23 -11.85 -7.18
C ALA A 112 10.71 -11.55 -5.76
N PHE A 113 9.55 -10.89 -5.64
CA PHE A 113 8.94 -10.57 -4.34
C PHE A 113 8.00 -11.66 -3.80
N LYS A 114 7.57 -12.61 -4.64
CA LYS A 114 6.70 -13.74 -4.24
C LYS A 114 7.16 -14.48 -2.97
N PRO A 115 8.45 -14.86 -2.79
CA PRO A 115 8.88 -15.54 -1.56
C PRO A 115 8.80 -14.63 -0.32
N LEU A 116 9.08 -13.33 -0.45
CA LEU A 116 8.93 -12.38 0.65
C LEU A 116 7.46 -12.23 1.07
N ILE A 117 6.55 -12.13 0.10
CA ILE A 117 5.10 -12.06 0.35
C ILE A 117 4.62 -13.35 1.04
N ALA A 118 5.08 -14.52 0.59
CA ALA A 118 4.73 -15.79 1.21
C ALA A 118 5.21 -15.92 2.66
N VAL A 119 6.36 -15.35 3.02
CA VAL A 119 6.85 -15.36 4.42
C VAL A 119 6.06 -14.38 5.32
N LEU A 120 5.57 -13.28 4.77
CA LEU A 120 4.87 -12.24 5.54
C LEU A 120 3.37 -12.51 5.68
N PHE A 121 2.77 -13.24 4.74
CA PHE A 121 1.32 -13.43 4.62
C PHE A 121 0.86 -14.88 4.37
N GLY A 122 1.78 -15.84 4.28
CA GLY A 122 1.48 -17.28 4.16
C GLY A 122 1.58 -18.00 5.50
#